data_AF-A0A174X9E4-F1
#
_entry.id   AF-A0A174X9E4-F1
#
_cell.length_a   1.000
_cell.length_b   1.000
_cell.length_c   1.000
_cell.angle_alpha   90.00
_cell.angle_beta   90.00
_cell.angle_gamma   90.00
#
_symmetry.space_group_name_H-M   'P 1'
#
loop_
_entity.id
_entity.type
_entity.pdbx_description
1 polymer ?
#
loop_
_entity_poly.entity_id
_entity_poly.type
_entity_poly.pdbx_seq_one_letter_code
_entity_poly.pdbx_strand_id
1 'polypeptide(L)'
;MKFALHTSTAISSVLKEPEHFYVDIYYLIILIIVTFALLLLSFLRYHLYKTKKEKELKEIASLVDKNEILIQRYSREMSHIKEQLEAKEKCLREYQHAAQWKAHRDVESLIKEKERLAKCLLEQLDTFKKLKILSKSETILPDSDWRNLIEIVNTLYDDFISRLRVAYPDLTEDAIRFCCLIKLRLTSAELMSVLNVTKDAIYKRKFRLKKELMPDDDTRSLDDFLGSY
;
A
#
# COMPACT_ATOMS: atom_id res chain seq x y z
N MET A 1 93.50 -115.54 9.60
CA MET A 1 92.56 -115.22 10.71
C MET A 1 92.84 -113.78 11.15
N LYS A 2 91.83 -112.89 11.16
CA LYS A 2 91.86 -111.45 11.58
C LYS A 2 92.33 -110.35 10.59
N PHE A 3 91.91 -110.36 9.32
CA PHE A 3 91.99 -109.14 8.49
C PHE A 3 90.69 -108.73 7.77
N ALA A 4 89.63 -109.55 7.82
CA ALA A 4 88.37 -109.25 7.13
C ALA A 4 87.27 -108.65 8.02
N LEU A 5 87.48 -108.53 9.35
CA LEU A 5 86.44 -108.03 10.28
C LEU A 5 86.54 -106.53 10.63
N HIS A 6 87.64 -105.85 10.29
CA HIS A 6 87.82 -104.42 10.64
C HIS A 6 87.36 -103.43 9.58
N THR A 7 87.10 -103.86 8.35
CA THR A 7 86.61 -102.98 7.27
C THR A 7 85.08 -102.90 7.23
N SER A 8 84.36 -103.90 7.74
CA SER A 8 82.89 -103.90 7.76
C SER A 8 82.30 -103.03 8.89
N THR A 9 82.97 -102.94 10.03
CA THR A 9 82.56 -102.08 11.16
C THR A 9 82.78 -100.59 10.88
N ALA A 10 83.85 -100.22 10.16
CA ALA A 10 84.15 -98.82 9.83
C ALA A 10 83.22 -98.21 8.74
N ILE A 11 82.60 -99.04 7.88
CA ILE A 11 81.68 -98.55 6.84
C ILE A 11 80.26 -98.32 7.41
N SER A 12 79.85 -99.07 8.44
CA SER A 12 78.52 -98.91 9.05
C SER A 12 78.36 -97.63 9.89
N SER A 13 79.45 -97.06 10.42
CA SER A 13 79.43 -95.83 11.22
C SER A 13 79.49 -94.53 10.39
N VAL A 14 79.80 -94.62 9.10
CA VAL A 14 79.90 -93.46 8.18
C VAL A 14 78.58 -93.20 7.43
N LEU A 15 77.66 -94.17 7.43
CA LEU A 15 76.34 -94.05 6.80
C LEU A 15 75.22 -93.72 7.79
N LYS A 16 75.55 -93.38 9.04
CA LYS A 16 74.58 -92.98 10.05
C LYS A 16 74.34 -91.46 9.98
N GLU A 17 73.31 -91.15 9.18
CA GLU A 17 72.35 -90.03 9.29
C GLU A 17 72.58 -88.76 8.45
N PRO A 18 71.67 -88.52 7.49
CA PRO A 18 71.13 -87.21 7.20
C PRO A 18 69.72 -87.03 7.81
N GLU A 19 69.32 -87.77 8.86
CA GLU A 19 67.96 -87.68 9.42
C GLU A 19 67.66 -86.28 9.99
N HIS A 20 68.65 -85.64 10.63
CA HIS A 20 68.52 -84.27 11.13
C HIS A 20 68.35 -83.21 10.03
N PHE A 21 68.97 -83.42 8.86
CA PHE A 21 68.93 -82.45 7.75
C PHE A 21 67.52 -82.32 7.14
N TYR A 22 66.78 -83.43 7.02
CA TYR A 22 65.40 -83.40 6.51
C TYR A 22 64.43 -82.75 7.51
N VAL A 23 64.66 -82.97 8.81
CA VAL A 23 63.85 -82.39 9.88
C VAL A 23 64.00 -80.86 9.91
N ASP A 24 65.22 -80.34 9.76
CA ASP A 24 65.48 -78.89 9.70
C ASP A 24 64.83 -78.22 8.48
N ILE A 25 64.92 -78.86 7.31
CA ILE A 25 64.24 -78.38 6.08
C ILE A 25 62.72 -78.33 6.29
N TYR A 26 62.14 -79.36 6.90
CA TYR A 26 60.71 -79.42 7.19
C TYR A 26 60.26 -78.26 8.09
N TYR A 27 60.99 -77.95 9.16
CA TYR A 27 60.69 -76.80 10.02
C TYR A 27 60.83 -75.45 9.31
N LEU A 28 61.83 -75.29 8.42
CA LEU A 28 61.98 -74.07 7.61
C LEU A 28 60.80 -73.85 6.68
N ILE A 29 60.29 -74.90 6.02
CA ILE A 29 59.11 -74.82 5.16
C ILE A 29 57.88 -74.36 5.96
N ILE A 30 57.66 -74.94 7.15
CA ILE A 30 56.55 -74.53 8.03
C ILE A 30 56.69 -73.06 8.43
N LEU A 31 57.88 -72.60 8.81
CA LEU A 31 58.13 -71.21 9.18
C LEU A 31 57.81 -70.25 8.03
N ILE A 32 58.20 -70.60 6.79
CA ILE A 32 57.88 -69.81 5.59
C ILE A 32 56.36 -69.79 5.36
N ILE A 33 55.67 -70.92 5.49
CA ILE A 33 54.21 -70.98 5.33
C ILE A 33 53.51 -70.13 6.39
N VAL A 34 53.93 -70.21 7.65
CA VAL A 34 53.35 -69.45 8.77
C VAL A 34 53.59 -67.96 8.57
N THR A 35 54.81 -67.54 8.22
CA THR A 35 55.12 -66.12 7.97
C THR A 35 54.36 -65.60 6.76
N PHE A 36 54.27 -66.37 5.68
CA PHE A 36 53.47 -66.02 4.51
C PHE A 36 51.97 -65.91 4.85
N ALA A 37 51.43 -66.84 5.64
CA ALA A 37 50.05 -66.79 6.11
C ALA A 37 49.79 -65.53 6.96
N LEU A 38 50.71 -65.17 7.85
CA LEU A 38 50.61 -63.94 8.67
C LEU A 38 50.66 -62.68 7.79
N LEU A 39 51.55 -62.64 6.79
CA LEU A 39 51.63 -61.54 5.84
C LEU A 39 50.35 -61.42 5.00
N LEU A 40 49.80 -62.55 4.53
CA LEU A 40 48.53 -62.57 3.82
C LEU A 40 47.37 -62.07 4.69
N LEU A 41 47.27 -62.53 5.94
CA LEU A 41 46.23 -62.06 6.86
C LEU A 41 46.35 -60.57 7.15
N SER A 42 47.57 -60.07 7.33
CA SER A 42 47.84 -58.64 7.49
C SER A 42 47.43 -57.83 6.25
N PHE A 43 47.79 -58.31 5.06
CA PHE A 43 47.43 -57.69 3.79
C PHE A 43 45.90 -57.66 3.58
N LEU A 44 45.20 -58.77 3.82
CA LEU A 44 43.75 -58.84 3.70
C LEU A 44 43.06 -57.90 4.69
N ARG A 45 43.53 -57.84 5.94
CA ARG A 45 43.01 -56.89 6.93
C ARG A 45 43.24 -55.45 6.52
N TYR A 46 44.43 -55.12 6.02
CA TYR A 46 44.75 -53.79 5.52
C TYR A 46 43.83 -53.40 4.35
N HIS A 47 43.62 -54.32 3.40
CA HIS A 47 42.76 -54.07 2.24
C HIS A 47 41.29 -53.88 2.64
N LEU A 48 40.78 -54.70 3.57
CA LEU A 48 39.42 -54.54 4.10
C LEU A 48 39.26 -53.25 4.91
N TYR A 49 40.24 -52.89 5.72
CA TYR A 49 40.25 -51.63 6.46
C TYR A 49 40.23 -50.42 5.51
N LYS A 50 41.09 -50.44 4.49
CA LYS A 50 41.18 -49.38 3.50
C LYS A 50 39.86 -49.20 2.73
N THR A 51 39.28 -50.29 2.24
CA THR A 51 38.02 -50.25 1.47
C THR A 51 36.84 -49.79 2.32
N LYS A 52 36.77 -50.15 3.61
CA LYS A 52 35.73 -49.64 4.52
C LYS A 52 35.85 -48.13 4.71
N LYS A 53 37.06 -47.64 4.96
CA LYS A 53 37.33 -46.21 5.17
C LYS A 53 37.01 -45.37 3.94
N GLU A 54 37.28 -45.89 2.73
CA GLU A 54 36.93 -45.22 1.48
C GLU A 54 35.40 -45.10 1.28
N LYS A 55 34.62 -46.10 1.71
CA LYS A 55 33.15 -46.03 1.66
C LYS A 55 32.59 -44.98 2.62
N GLU A 56 33.07 -44.98 3.87
CA GLU A 56 32.69 -43.98 4.87
C GLU A 56 33.02 -42.56 4.39
N LEU A 57 34.21 -42.36 3.81
CA LEU A 57 34.61 -41.06 3.28
C LEU A 57 33.72 -40.62 2.09
N LYS A 58 33.36 -41.54 1.19
CA LYS A 58 32.44 -41.25 0.08
C LYS A 58 31.03 -40.92 0.56
N GLU A 59 30.55 -41.59 1.60
CA GLU A 59 29.25 -41.32 2.20
C GLU A 59 29.24 -39.93 2.86
N ILE A 60 30.27 -39.60 3.65
CA ILE A 60 30.44 -38.27 4.24
C ILE A 60 30.51 -37.20 3.15
N ALA A 61 31.29 -37.43 2.09
CA ALA A 61 31.39 -36.49 0.97
C ALA A 61 30.04 -36.29 0.27
N SER A 62 29.25 -37.36 0.06
CA SER A 62 27.90 -37.27 -0.51
C SER A 62 26.93 -36.52 0.41
N LEU A 63 27.03 -36.71 1.73
CA LEU A 63 26.20 -35.97 2.69
C LEU A 63 26.56 -34.47 2.70
N VAL A 64 27.85 -34.13 2.60
CA VAL A 64 28.29 -32.73 2.48
C VAL A 64 27.76 -32.10 1.21
N ASP A 65 27.87 -32.76 0.06
CA ASP A 65 27.33 -32.27 -1.23
C ASP A 65 25.81 -32.04 -1.18
N LYS A 66 25.06 -32.99 -0.59
CA LYS A 66 23.61 -32.83 -0.37
C LYS A 66 23.29 -31.63 0.52
N ASN A 67 24.03 -31.44 1.62
CA ASN A 67 23.84 -30.31 2.51
C ASN A 67 24.18 -28.98 1.82
N GLU A 68 25.21 -28.94 0.99
CA GLU A 68 25.56 -27.75 0.21
C GLU A 68 24.42 -27.37 -0.75
N ILE A 69 23.86 -28.33 -1.49
CA ILE A 69 22.71 -28.11 -2.37
C ILE A 69 21.49 -27.60 -1.58
N LEU A 70 21.24 -28.15 -0.38
CA LEU A 70 20.16 -27.69 0.49
C LEU A 70 20.38 -26.25 0.95
N ILE A 71 21.58 -25.91 1.41
CA ILE A 71 21.94 -24.54 1.81
C ILE A 71 21.76 -23.57 0.64
N GLN A 72 22.19 -23.96 -0.56
CA GLN A 72 21.99 -23.16 -1.78
C GLN A 72 20.51 -22.99 -2.14
N ARG A 73 19.67 -24.01 -1.89
CA ARG A 73 18.22 -23.90 -2.11
C ARG A 73 17.61 -22.93 -1.11
N TYR A 74 17.90 -23.09 0.18
CA TYR A 74 17.41 -22.20 1.22
C TYR A 74 17.86 -20.76 1.02
N SER A 75 19.10 -20.53 0.58
CA SER A 75 19.60 -19.18 0.30
C SER A 75 18.86 -18.51 -0.87
N ARG A 76 18.54 -19.26 -1.93
CA ARG A 76 17.73 -18.77 -3.05
C ARG A 76 16.29 -18.46 -2.62
N GLU A 77 15.66 -19.36 -1.88
CA GLU A 77 14.30 -19.13 -1.35
C GLU A 77 14.26 -17.90 -0.45
N MET A 78 15.24 -17.74 0.45
CA MET A 78 15.36 -16.56 1.30
C MET A 78 15.55 -15.28 0.48
N SER A 79 16.39 -15.30 -0.56
CA SER A 79 16.59 -14.16 -1.46
C SER A 79 15.29 -13.78 -2.17
N HIS A 80 14.53 -14.77 -2.65
CA HIS A 80 13.27 -14.52 -3.34
C HIS A 80 12.21 -13.95 -2.40
N ILE A 81 12.10 -14.50 -1.18
CA ILE A 81 11.19 -13.97 -0.15
C ILE A 81 11.55 -12.53 0.21
N LYS A 82 12.84 -12.22 0.34
CA LYS A 82 13.32 -10.86 0.63
C LYS A 82 12.95 -9.89 -0.48
N GLU A 83 13.15 -10.26 -1.73
CA GLU A 83 12.77 -9.45 -2.89
C GLU A 83 11.26 -9.19 -2.95
N GLN A 84 10.44 -10.21 -2.70
CA GLN A 84 8.98 -10.04 -2.60
C GLN A 84 8.56 -9.11 -1.47
N LEU A 85 9.24 -9.19 -0.31
CA LEU A 85 8.99 -8.32 0.82
C LEU A 85 9.33 -6.86 0.47
N GLU A 86 10.50 -6.62 -0.12
CA GLU A 86 10.93 -5.29 -0.56
C GLU A 86 9.97 -4.69 -1.60
N ALA A 87 9.49 -5.50 -2.55
CA ALA A 87 8.49 -5.08 -3.52
C ALA A 87 7.15 -4.72 -2.87
N LYS A 88 6.67 -5.53 -1.90
CA LYS A 88 5.46 -5.24 -1.14
C LYS A 88 5.59 -3.97 -0.29
N GLU A 89 6.73 -3.78 0.37
CA GLU A 89 7.00 -2.56 1.14
C GLU A 89 7.02 -1.32 0.24
N LYS A 90 7.62 -1.42 -0.95
CA LYS A 90 7.63 -0.32 -1.92
C LYS A 90 6.20 0.03 -2.35
N CYS A 91 5.39 -0.96 -2.71
CA CYS A 91 3.98 -0.77 -3.07
C CYS A 91 3.18 -0.15 -1.92
N LEU A 92 3.41 -0.60 -0.68
CA LEU A 92 2.78 -0.03 0.51
C LEU A 92 3.14 1.45 0.71
N ARG A 93 4.42 1.82 0.54
CA ARG A 93 4.87 3.21 0.62
C ARG A 93 4.22 4.08 -0.44
N GLU A 94 4.12 3.59 -1.67
CA GLU A 94 3.45 4.31 -2.76
C GLU A 94 1.96 4.52 -2.47
N TYR A 95 1.27 3.49 -1.97
CA TYR A 95 -0.13 3.60 -1.55
C TYR A 95 -0.32 4.61 -0.41
N GLN A 96 0.52 4.55 0.63
CA GLN A 96 0.48 5.50 1.74
C GLN A 96 0.70 6.94 1.28
N HIS A 97 1.67 7.15 0.40
CA HIS A 97 1.95 8.46 -0.18
C HIS A 97 0.74 8.96 -0.98
N ALA A 98 0.17 8.12 -1.86
CA ALA A 98 -1.03 8.49 -2.63
C ALA A 98 -2.22 8.85 -1.73
N ALA A 99 -2.45 8.09 -0.66
CA ALA A 99 -3.49 8.37 0.33
C ALA A 99 -3.25 9.70 1.04
N GLN A 100 -2.00 9.99 1.44
CA GLN A 100 -1.61 11.25 2.07
C GLN A 100 -1.80 12.44 1.13
N TRP A 101 -1.41 12.33 -0.14
CA TRP A 101 -1.63 13.36 -1.15
C TRP A 101 -3.11 13.66 -1.38
N LYS A 102 -3.94 12.61 -1.41
CA LYS A 102 -5.39 12.77 -1.52
C LYS A 102 -5.96 13.50 -0.31
N ALA A 103 -5.60 13.07 0.91
CA ALA A 103 -6.04 13.72 2.13
C ALA A 103 -5.62 15.20 2.19
N HIS A 104 -4.39 15.52 1.77
CA HIS A 104 -3.90 16.89 1.70
C HIS A 104 -4.74 17.73 0.71
N ARG A 105 -5.02 17.19 -0.48
CA ARG A 105 -5.85 17.86 -1.48
C ARG A 105 -7.27 18.11 -0.95
N ASP A 106 -7.87 17.12 -0.30
CA ASP A 106 -9.21 17.24 0.26
C ASP A 106 -9.25 18.33 1.35
N VAL A 107 -8.27 18.35 2.25
CA VAL A 107 -8.12 19.43 3.26
C VAL A 107 -7.95 20.80 2.61
N GLU A 108 -7.11 20.93 1.58
CA GLU A 108 -6.90 22.20 0.87
C GLU A 108 -8.20 22.69 0.20
N SER A 109 -8.99 21.77 -0.37
CA SER A 109 -10.28 22.10 -0.97
C SER A 109 -11.28 22.60 0.07
N LEU A 110 -11.32 21.98 1.25
CA LEU A 110 -12.17 22.40 2.38
C LEU A 110 -11.75 23.76 2.93
N ILE A 111 -10.44 24.06 2.98
CA ILE A 111 -9.95 25.39 3.38
C ILE A 111 -10.43 26.46 2.40
N LYS A 112 -10.29 26.22 1.09
CA LYS A 112 -10.78 27.15 0.05
C LYS A 112 -12.27 27.37 0.13
N GLU A 113 -13.05 26.32 0.37
CA GLU A 113 -14.49 26.41 0.56
C GLU A 113 -14.85 27.23 1.81
N LYS A 114 -14.17 26.97 2.93
CA LYS A 114 -14.33 27.75 4.16
C LYS A 114 -14.02 29.23 3.95
N GLU A 115 -12.95 29.57 3.23
CA GLU A 115 -12.59 30.95 2.90
C GLU A 115 -13.64 31.62 2.01
N ARG A 116 -14.15 30.91 1.00
CA ARG A 116 -15.25 31.39 0.15
C ARG A 116 -16.50 31.68 0.97
N LEU A 117 -16.88 30.77 1.86
CA LEU A 117 -18.03 30.92 2.76
C LEU A 117 -17.84 32.09 3.73
N ALA A 118 -16.64 32.25 4.30
CA ALA A 118 -16.35 33.38 5.19
C ALA A 118 -16.44 34.73 4.47
N LYS A 119 -15.95 34.81 3.22
CA LYS A 119 -16.07 36.01 2.38
C LYS A 119 -17.55 36.32 2.06
N CYS A 120 -18.30 35.29 1.66
CA CYS A 120 -19.74 35.37 1.40
C CYS A 120 -20.51 35.90 2.63
N LEU A 121 -20.20 35.40 3.83
CA LEU A 121 -20.82 35.85 5.08
C LEU A 121 -20.47 37.30 5.44
N LEU A 122 -19.21 37.71 5.23
CA LEU A 122 -18.77 39.10 5.45
C LEU A 122 -19.48 40.07 4.49
N GLU A 123 -19.58 39.70 3.22
CA GLU A 123 -20.31 40.47 2.20
C GLU A 123 -21.79 40.61 2.55
N GLN A 124 -22.43 39.54 3.04
CA GLN A 124 -23.80 39.62 3.55
C GLN A 124 -23.91 40.63 4.69
N LEU A 125 -23.05 40.54 5.71
CA LEU A 125 -23.09 41.45 6.88
C LEU A 125 -22.91 42.91 6.48
N ASP A 126 -21.98 43.21 5.58
CA ASP A 126 -21.74 44.58 5.12
C ASP A 126 -22.87 45.11 4.24
N THR A 127 -23.47 44.25 3.42
CA THR A 127 -24.65 44.58 2.62
C THR A 127 -25.87 44.86 3.51
N PHE A 128 -26.12 44.01 4.52
CA PHE A 128 -27.18 44.23 5.51
C PHE A 128 -26.96 45.53 6.30
N LYS A 129 -25.72 45.83 6.70
CA LYS A 129 -25.40 47.11 7.36
C LYS A 129 -25.68 48.30 6.44
N LYS A 130 -25.26 48.26 5.18
CA LYS A 130 -25.52 49.33 4.20
C LYS A 130 -27.02 49.51 3.93
N LEU A 131 -27.76 48.42 3.71
CA LEU A 131 -29.21 48.46 3.53
C LEU A 131 -29.92 49.04 4.75
N LYS A 132 -29.49 48.69 5.97
CA LYS A 132 -30.06 49.21 7.23
C LYS A 132 -29.70 50.68 7.51
N ILE A 133 -28.62 51.19 6.93
CA ILE A 133 -28.27 52.61 6.98
C ILE A 133 -29.14 53.39 5.98
N LEU A 134 -29.29 52.87 4.76
CA LEU A 134 -30.11 53.47 3.71
C LEU A 134 -31.61 53.43 4.05
N SER A 135 -32.07 52.41 4.79
CA SER A 135 -33.43 52.33 5.32
C SER A 135 -33.77 53.41 6.38
N LYS A 136 -32.77 54.16 6.88
CA LYS A 136 -33.00 55.26 7.83
C LYS A 136 -33.09 56.62 7.15
N SER A 137 -32.77 56.72 5.86
CA SER A 137 -32.95 57.91 5.05
C SER A 137 -34.17 57.72 4.14
N GLU A 138 -35.06 58.72 4.01
CA GLU A 138 -36.26 58.68 3.15
C GLU A 138 -35.94 58.67 1.62
N THR A 139 -34.77 58.19 1.22
CA THR A 139 -34.26 58.28 -0.16
C THR A 139 -34.25 56.93 -0.86
N ILE A 140 -34.73 56.90 -2.10
CA ILE A 140 -34.69 55.73 -2.99
C ILE A 140 -33.23 55.36 -3.28
N LEU A 141 -32.92 54.05 -3.26
CA LEU A 141 -31.59 53.52 -3.55
C LEU A 141 -31.14 53.92 -4.99
N PRO A 142 -29.94 54.50 -5.18
CA PRO A 142 -29.40 54.83 -6.50
C PRO A 142 -29.21 53.61 -7.41
N ASP A 143 -29.30 53.80 -8.73
CA ASP A 143 -29.08 52.73 -9.72
C ASP A 143 -27.67 52.10 -9.67
N SER A 144 -26.65 52.84 -9.23
CA SER A 144 -25.30 52.30 -9.00
C SER A 144 -25.26 51.30 -7.85
N ASP A 145 -26.02 51.56 -6.80
CA ASP A 145 -26.08 50.70 -5.61
C ASP A 145 -26.90 49.44 -5.91
N TRP A 146 -27.92 49.56 -6.76
CA TRP A 146 -28.65 48.40 -7.30
C TRP A 146 -27.75 47.47 -8.11
N ARG A 147 -26.85 48.01 -8.94
CA ARG A 147 -25.89 47.18 -9.70
C ARG A 147 -24.97 46.40 -8.78
N ASN A 148 -24.40 47.07 -7.78
CA ASN A 148 -23.56 46.42 -6.76
C ASN A 148 -24.35 45.34 -6.00
N LEU A 149 -25.59 45.64 -5.61
CA LEU A 149 -26.45 44.69 -4.89
C LEU A 149 -26.76 43.45 -5.73
N ILE A 150 -27.02 43.62 -7.03
CA ILE A 150 -27.29 42.51 -7.96
C ILE A 150 -26.04 41.64 -8.13
N GLU A 151 -24.86 42.24 -8.29
CA GLU A 151 -23.59 41.49 -8.43
C GLU A 151 -23.28 40.68 -7.16
N ILE A 152 -23.50 41.27 -5.99
CA ILE A 152 -23.36 40.59 -4.71
C ILE A 152 -24.35 39.43 -4.63
N VAL A 153 -25.64 39.66 -4.85
CA VAL A 153 -26.68 38.60 -4.80
C VAL A 153 -26.37 37.47 -5.78
N ASN A 154 -25.89 37.76 -6.98
CA ASN A 154 -25.47 36.73 -7.94
C ASN A 154 -24.29 35.91 -7.40
N THR A 155 -23.27 36.55 -6.86
CA THR A 155 -22.09 35.85 -6.31
C THR A 155 -22.44 34.97 -5.11
N LEU A 156 -23.37 35.43 -4.27
CA LEU A 156 -23.75 34.74 -3.03
C LEU A 156 -24.72 33.57 -3.25
N TYR A 157 -25.59 33.65 -4.27
CA TYR A 157 -26.67 32.68 -4.51
C TYR A 157 -26.53 31.96 -5.86
N ASP A 158 -25.31 31.53 -6.19
CA ASP A 158 -24.95 30.69 -7.35
C ASP A 158 -25.43 31.24 -8.72
N ASP A 159 -25.32 32.55 -8.93
CA ASP A 159 -25.84 33.29 -10.09
C ASP A 159 -27.37 33.38 -10.16
N PHE A 160 -28.04 33.50 -9.00
CA PHE A 160 -29.50 33.57 -8.86
C PHE A 160 -30.21 34.50 -9.86
N ILE A 161 -29.74 35.74 -10.03
CA ILE A 161 -30.34 36.72 -10.95
C ILE A 161 -30.11 36.33 -12.40
N SER A 162 -28.93 35.78 -12.72
CA SER A 162 -28.66 35.26 -14.05
C SER A 162 -29.59 34.09 -14.37
N ARG A 163 -29.79 33.15 -13.42
CA ARG A 163 -30.74 32.04 -13.57
C ARG A 163 -32.18 32.55 -13.69
N LEU A 164 -32.57 33.55 -12.90
CA LEU A 164 -33.92 34.11 -12.92
C LEU A 164 -34.23 34.80 -14.25
N ARG A 165 -33.29 35.59 -14.80
CA ARG A 165 -33.42 36.22 -16.12
C ARG A 165 -33.53 35.21 -17.26
N VAL A 166 -32.81 34.09 -17.17
CA VAL A 166 -32.88 33.03 -18.18
C VAL A 166 -34.21 32.27 -18.10
N ALA A 167 -34.69 31.98 -16.89
CA ALA A 167 -35.95 31.25 -16.69
C ALA A 167 -37.20 32.10 -16.97
N TYR A 168 -37.14 33.40 -16.66
CA TYR A 168 -38.26 34.35 -16.78
C TYR A 168 -37.82 35.60 -17.53
N PRO A 169 -37.63 35.53 -18.87
CA PRO A 169 -37.09 36.65 -19.66
C PRO A 169 -38.03 37.86 -19.72
N ASP A 170 -39.33 37.67 -19.50
CA ASP A 170 -40.33 38.75 -19.49
C ASP A 170 -40.37 39.53 -18.15
N LEU A 171 -39.57 39.12 -17.16
CA LEU A 171 -39.55 39.74 -15.84
C LEU A 171 -38.89 41.12 -15.90
N THR A 172 -39.63 42.17 -15.56
CA THR A 172 -39.10 43.54 -15.52
C THR A 172 -37.92 43.67 -14.55
N GLU A 173 -36.96 44.57 -14.83
CA GLU A 173 -35.83 44.86 -13.91
C GLU A 173 -36.30 45.24 -12.51
N ASP A 174 -37.43 45.92 -12.43
CA ASP A 174 -38.08 46.30 -11.19
C ASP A 174 -38.62 45.11 -10.39
N ALA A 175 -39.09 44.07 -11.07
CA ALA A 175 -39.47 42.80 -10.48
C ALA A 175 -38.25 41.98 -10.04
N ILE A 176 -37.17 41.99 -10.83
CA ILE A 176 -35.89 41.36 -10.47
C ILE A 176 -35.33 41.96 -9.19
N ARG A 177 -35.27 43.30 -9.10
CA ARG A 177 -34.84 44.03 -7.89
C ARG A 177 -35.64 43.63 -6.66
N PHE A 178 -36.96 43.49 -6.82
CA PHE A 178 -37.84 43.04 -5.73
C PHE A 178 -37.56 41.59 -5.32
N CYS A 179 -37.31 40.70 -6.29
CA CYS A 179 -36.92 39.31 -6.03
C CYS A 179 -35.56 39.25 -5.32
N CYS A 180 -34.59 40.11 -5.66
CA CYS A 180 -33.33 40.24 -4.91
C CYS A 180 -33.59 40.52 -3.42
N LEU A 181 -34.46 41.49 -3.13
CA LEU A 181 -34.75 41.87 -1.74
C LEU A 181 -35.43 40.74 -0.96
N ILE A 182 -36.32 39.98 -1.61
CA ILE A 182 -36.94 38.79 -0.99
C ILE A 182 -35.91 37.68 -0.78
N LYS A 183 -35.02 37.44 -1.76
CA LYS A 183 -33.94 36.45 -1.66
C LYS A 183 -32.99 36.76 -0.50
N LEU A 184 -32.78 38.05 -0.22
CA LEU A 184 -32.06 38.57 0.94
C LEU A 184 -32.86 38.50 2.26
N ARG A 185 -34.07 37.94 2.26
CA ARG A 185 -34.93 37.75 3.45
C ARG A 185 -35.26 39.05 4.20
N LEU A 186 -35.36 40.17 3.50
CA LEU A 186 -35.80 41.44 4.09
C LEU A 186 -37.24 41.33 4.61
N THR A 187 -37.46 41.86 5.82
CA THR A 187 -38.79 41.91 6.43
C THR A 187 -39.70 42.90 5.69
N SER A 188 -41.01 42.78 5.86
CA SER A 188 -41.96 43.72 5.24
C SER A 188 -41.70 45.18 5.66
N ALA A 189 -41.21 45.41 6.89
CA ALA A 189 -40.83 46.74 7.37
C ALA A 189 -39.63 47.32 6.61
N GLU A 190 -38.60 46.49 6.39
CA GLU A 190 -37.41 46.89 5.66
C GLU A 190 -37.70 47.09 4.17
N LEU A 191 -38.53 46.25 3.56
CA LEU A 191 -38.98 46.43 2.18
C LEU A 191 -39.73 47.75 1.97
N MET A 192 -40.65 48.09 2.87
CA MET A 192 -41.37 49.38 2.81
C MET A 192 -40.41 50.56 2.87
N SER A 193 -39.39 50.46 3.71
CA SER A 193 -38.39 51.50 3.89
C SER A 193 -37.44 51.63 2.68
N VAL A 194 -36.89 50.52 2.18
CA VAL A 194 -35.95 50.52 1.04
C VAL A 194 -36.62 50.97 -0.26
N LEU A 195 -37.89 50.58 -0.47
CA LEU A 195 -38.63 50.90 -1.69
C LEU A 195 -39.45 52.19 -1.57
N ASN A 196 -39.53 52.77 -0.38
CA ASN A 196 -40.40 53.90 -0.04
C ASN A 196 -41.88 53.68 -0.46
N VAL A 197 -42.44 52.53 -0.09
CA VAL A 197 -43.83 52.15 -0.42
C VAL A 197 -44.59 51.64 0.81
N THR A 198 -45.92 51.63 0.72
CA THR A 198 -46.78 51.13 1.80
C THR A 198 -46.81 49.61 1.86
N LYS A 199 -47.23 49.08 3.02
CA LYS A 199 -47.39 47.64 3.26
C LYS A 199 -48.30 46.98 2.23
N ASP A 200 -49.40 47.65 1.86
CA ASP A 200 -50.35 47.17 0.86
C ASP A 200 -49.72 47.04 -0.54
N ALA A 201 -48.86 47.99 -0.93
CA ALA A 201 -48.12 47.93 -2.18
C ALA A 201 -47.16 46.72 -2.22
N ILE A 202 -46.51 46.39 -1.10
CA ILE A 202 -45.67 45.20 -0.97
C ILE A 202 -46.51 43.93 -1.17
N TYR A 203 -47.67 43.81 -0.51
CA TYR A 203 -48.56 42.65 -0.65
C TYR A 203 -49.03 42.46 -2.10
N LYS A 204 -49.50 43.53 -2.75
CA LYS A 204 -49.93 43.49 -4.16
C LYS A 204 -48.80 43.07 -5.09
N ARG A 205 -47.58 43.59 -4.88
CA ARG A 205 -46.40 43.24 -5.68
C ARG A 205 -45.99 41.79 -5.49
N LYS A 206 -46.01 41.28 -4.25
CA LYS A 206 -45.79 39.85 -3.95
C LYS A 206 -46.84 38.97 -4.63
N PHE A 207 -48.12 39.34 -4.58
CA PHE A 207 -49.19 38.59 -5.21
C PHE A 207 -49.02 38.51 -6.73
N ARG A 208 -48.69 39.65 -7.37
CA ARG A 208 -48.42 39.68 -8.82
C ARG A 208 -47.25 38.77 -9.20
N LEU A 209 -46.13 38.89 -8.49
CA LEU A 209 -44.95 38.07 -8.76
C LEU A 209 -45.18 36.59 -8.49
N LYS A 210 -46.00 36.24 -7.49
CA LYS A 210 -46.43 34.85 -7.28
C LYS A 210 -47.11 34.31 -8.54
N LYS A 211 -48.06 35.06 -9.11
CA LYS A 211 -48.77 34.65 -10.32
C LYS A 211 -47.88 34.59 -11.58
N GLU A 212 -46.85 35.45 -11.65
CA GLU A 212 -45.91 35.48 -12.78
C GLU A 212 -44.84 34.37 -12.70
N LEU A 213 -44.38 34.02 -11.50
CA LEU A 213 -43.23 33.12 -11.30
C LEU A 213 -43.61 31.69 -10.87
N MET A 214 -44.82 31.49 -10.36
CA MET A 214 -45.23 30.22 -9.78
C MET A 214 -46.53 29.72 -10.44
N PRO A 215 -46.69 28.39 -10.63
CA PRO A 215 -47.96 27.82 -11.05
C PRO A 215 -49.07 28.13 -10.04
N ASP A 216 -50.31 28.29 -10.52
CA ASP A 216 -51.47 28.62 -9.67
C ASP A 216 -51.72 27.58 -8.56
N ASP A 217 -51.32 26.32 -8.80
CA ASP A 217 -51.45 25.20 -7.85
C ASP A 217 -50.33 25.16 -6.79
N ASP A 218 -49.33 26.04 -6.85
CA ASP A 218 -48.23 26.07 -5.87
C ASP A 218 -48.71 26.74 -4.55
N THR A 219 -48.82 25.91 -3.52
CA THR A 219 -49.27 26.31 -2.18
C THR A 219 -48.22 27.13 -1.42
N ARG A 220 -46.96 27.19 -1.89
CA ARG A 220 -45.90 27.94 -1.22
C ARG A 220 -46.10 29.45 -1.32
N SER A 221 -45.50 30.19 -0.39
CA SER A 221 -45.39 31.63 -0.53
C SER A 221 -44.30 32.00 -1.54
N LEU A 222 -44.35 33.20 -2.11
CA LEU A 222 -43.30 33.71 -2.99
C LEU A 222 -41.93 33.72 -2.28
N ASP A 223 -41.92 34.06 -1.00
CA ASP A 223 -40.71 34.08 -0.16
C ASP A 223 -40.09 32.68 0.01
N ASP A 224 -40.92 31.65 0.13
CA ASP A 224 -40.44 30.26 0.24
C ASP A 224 -39.92 29.74 -1.10
N PHE A 225 -40.65 30.03 -2.20
CA PHE A 225 -40.23 29.68 -3.55
C PHE A 225 -38.87 30.29 -3.88
N LEU A 226 -38.76 31.61 -3.78
CA LEU A 226 -37.52 32.33 -4.05
C LEU A 226 -36.43 31.95 -3.04
N GLY A 227 -36.79 31.63 -1.80
CA GLY A 227 -35.86 31.10 -0.81
C GLY A 227 -35.19 29.79 -1.25
N SER A 228 -35.97 28.89 -1.84
CA SER A 228 -35.52 27.56 -2.31
C SER A 228 -34.91 27.51 -3.72
N TYR A 229 -35.12 28.55 -4.52
CA TYR A 229 -34.65 28.66 -5.92
C TYR A 229 -33.15 28.95 -6.04
#